data_AF-A0AAJ8M2B5-F1
#
_entry.id   AF-A0AAJ8M2B5-F1
#
_cell.length_a   1.000
_cell.length_b   1.000
_cell.length_c   1.000
_cell.angle_alpha   90.00
_cell.angle_beta   90.00
_cell.angle_gamma   90.00
#
_symmetry.space_group_name_H-M   'P 1'
#
loop_
_entity.id
_entity.type
_entity.pdbx_description
1 polymer ?
#
loop_
_entity_poly.entity_id
_entity_poly.type
_entity_poly.pdbx_seq_one_letter_code
_entity_poly.pdbx_strand_id
1 'polypeptide(L)'
;MMFSSPRPMGHFSAPQMKMASMQLAQVQMELSRLKRTPVAAEVYLDCLNRLLEPLAITQGMMGLRHWLNEVQYFLGLIKQRSFTGRTLTPRERQVIQWYSTRWRELRGGPCDMGRPEAQIVLIALAELCMY
;
A
#
# COMPACT_ATOMS: atom_id res chain seq x y z
N MET A 1 0.56 -3.77 16.89
CA MET A 1 0.83 -4.27 15.52
C MET A 1 -0.15 -5.38 15.23
N MET A 2 -1.19 -5.13 14.42
CA MET A 2 -2.10 -6.18 13.94
C MET A 2 -1.77 -6.44 12.48
N PHE A 3 -1.05 -7.53 12.22
CA PHE A 3 -0.83 -8.03 10.88
C PHE A 3 -1.99 -8.96 10.51
N SER A 4 -2.37 -8.90 9.24
CA SER A 4 -3.50 -9.60 8.65
C SER A 4 -3.52 -11.09 8.94
N SER A 5 -4.73 -11.60 9.15
CA SER A 5 -5.02 -12.96 9.62
C SER A 5 -4.47 -14.05 8.69
N PRO A 6 -3.92 -15.18 9.20
CA PRO A 6 -3.38 -16.30 8.39
C PRO A 6 -4.47 -17.15 7.69
N ARG A 7 -5.69 -16.64 7.54
CA ARG A 7 -6.82 -17.41 6.99
C ARG A 7 -6.75 -17.48 5.46
N PRO A 8 -7.00 -18.66 4.85
CA PRO A 8 -7.07 -18.80 3.41
C PRO A 8 -8.17 -17.88 2.85
N MET A 9 -7.85 -17.13 1.79
CA MET A 9 -8.81 -16.29 1.07
C MET A 9 -9.95 -17.19 0.55
N GLY A 10 -11.18 -17.01 1.03
CA GLY A 10 -12.32 -17.71 0.44
C GLY A 10 -13.60 -17.81 1.25
N HIS A 11 -13.54 -17.79 2.59
CA HIS A 11 -14.75 -17.88 3.42
C HIS A 11 -14.73 -16.85 4.56
N PHE A 12 -15.26 -15.67 4.27
CA PHE A 12 -15.51 -14.64 5.28
C PHE A 12 -16.98 -14.69 5.70
N SER A 13 -17.22 -14.69 7.01
CA SER A 13 -18.58 -14.62 7.55
C SER A 13 -19.21 -13.25 7.22
N ALA A 14 -20.55 -13.19 7.13
CA ALA A 14 -21.26 -11.93 6.88
C ALA A 14 -20.89 -10.78 7.86
N PRO A 15 -20.69 -11.04 9.18
CA PRO A 15 -20.18 -10.03 10.10
C PRO A 15 -18.76 -9.54 9.75
N GLN A 16 -17.87 -10.44 9.32
CA GLN A 16 -16.51 -10.06 8.91
C GLN A 16 -16.51 -9.21 7.66
N MET A 17 -17.33 -9.55 6.66
CA MET A 17 -17.49 -8.71 5.47
C MET A 17 -18.05 -7.33 5.82
N LYS A 18 -19.04 -7.26 6.73
CA LYS A 18 -19.62 -5.97 7.16
C LYS A 18 -18.57 -5.10 7.86
N MET A 19 -17.78 -5.65 8.77
CA MET A 19 -16.71 -4.91 9.44
C MET A 19 -15.63 -4.45 8.45
N ALA A 20 -15.20 -5.33 7.54
CA ALA A 20 -14.22 -4.99 6.51
C ALA A 20 -14.72 -3.87 5.59
N SER A 21 -16.00 -3.87 5.20
CA SER A 21 -16.59 -2.78 4.40
C SER A 21 -16.62 -1.44 5.13
N MET A 22 -16.92 -1.45 6.43
CA MET A 22 -16.88 -0.22 7.24
C MET A 22 -15.45 0.32 7.38
N GLN A 23 -14.49 -0.57 7.65
CA GLN A 23 -13.07 -0.23 7.71
C GLN A 23 -12.57 0.30 6.36
N LEU A 24 -12.96 -0.33 5.25
CA LEU A 24 -12.60 0.10 3.91
C LEU A 24 -13.06 1.54 3.65
N ALA A 25 -14.33 1.86 3.96
CA ALA A 25 -14.86 3.21 3.78
C ALA A 25 -14.08 4.26 4.59
N GLN A 26 -13.73 3.93 5.84
CA GLN A 26 -12.93 4.81 6.71
C GLN A 26 -11.53 5.06 6.13
N VAL A 27 -10.84 4.01 5.71
CA VAL A 27 -9.48 4.12 5.16
C VAL A 27 -9.50 4.85 3.81
N GLN A 28 -10.50 4.62 2.96
CA GLN A 28 -10.66 5.36 1.69
C GLN A 28 -10.91 6.87 1.92
N MET A 29 -11.69 7.23 2.95
CA MET A 29 -11.84 8.62 3.36
C MET A 29 -10.53 9.24 3.84
N GLU A 30 -9.74 8.51 4.63
CA GLU A 30 -8.43 8.96 5.07
C GLU A 30 -7.48 9.15 3.88
N LEU A 31 -7.41 8.17 2.99
CA LEU A 31 -6.57 8.21 1.80
C LEU A 31 -6.93 9.40 0.89
N SER A 32 -8.23 9.64 0.67
CA SER A 32 -8.68 10.77 -0.14
C SER A 32 -8.35 12.14 0.48
N ARG A 33 -8.26 12.24 1.81
CA ARG A 33 -7.72 13.43 2.48
C ARG A 33 -6.21 13.56 2.24
N LEU A 34 -5.46 12.48 2.42
CA LEU A 34 -4.00 12.47 2.22
C LEU A 34 -3.59 12.85 0.79
N LYS A 35 -4.40 12.51 -0.21
CA LYS A 35 -4.17 12.90 -1.62
C LYS A 35 -4.26 14.42 -1.86
N ARG A 36 -4.87 15.19 -0.96
CA ARG A 36 -5.06 16.64 -1.08
C ARG A 36 -4.05 17.45 -0.27
N THR A 37 -3.28 16.79 0.59
CA THR A 37 -2.28 17.42 1.47
C THR A 37 -0.87 17.17 0.94
N PRO A 38 0.13 17.96 1.34
CA PRO A 38 1.53 17.63 1.08
C PRO A 38 1.84 16.21 1.56
N VAL A 39 2.47 15.40 0.70
CA VAL A 39 2.73 14.00 1.02
C VAL A 39 3.75 13.85 2.14
N ALA A 40 3.31 13.20 3.22
CA ALA A 40 4.15 12.61 4.25
C ALA A 40 4.21 11.09 4.01
N ALA A 41 5.41 10.58 3.66
CA ALA A 41 5.56 9.19 3.21
C ALA A 41 5.09 8.17 4.26
N GLU A 42 5.43 8.38 5.53
CA GLU A 42 5.08 7.44 6.61
C GLU A 42 3.58 7.27 6.78
N VAL A 43 2.85 8.39 6.85
CA VAL A 43 1.39 8.41 7.04
C VAL A 43 0.68 7.79 5.84
N TYR A 44 1.17 8.09 4.64
CA TYR A 44 0.60 7.54 3.41
C TYR A 44 0.80 6.02 3.32
N LEU A 45 2.01 5.54 3.59
CA LEU A 45 2.32 4.11 3.56
C LEU A 45 1.59 3.33 4.66
N ASP A 46 1.41 3.91 5.85
CA ASP A 46 0.58 3.31 6.90
C ASP A 46 -0.89 3.16 6.45
N CYS A 47 -1.44 4.20 5.81
CA CYS A 47 -2.78 4.16 5.24
C CYS A 47 -2.91 3.06 4.16
N LEU A 48 -1.91 2.92 3.29
CA LEU A 48 -1.86 1.84 2.29
C LEU A 48 -1.78 0.44 2.91
N ASN A 49 -1.06 0.26 4.02
CA ASN A 49 -1.04 -1.02 4.74
C ASN A 49 -2.42 -1.37 5.31
N ARG A 50 -3.08 -0.39 5.94
CA ARG A 50 -4.44 -0.57 6.51
C ARG A 50 -5.51 -0.80 5.44
N LEU A 51 -5.24 -0.41 4.19
CA LEU A 51 -6.17 -0.58 3.07
C LEU A 51 -6.22 -2.01 2.53
N LEU A 52 -5.12 -2.77 2.57
CA LEU A 52 -5.02 -4.06 1.89
C LEU A 52 -6.01 -5.10 2.41
N GLU A 53 -6.02 -5.36 3.72
CA GLU A 53 -6.83 -6.44 4.30
C GLU A 53 -8.34 -6.22 4.08
N PRO A 54 -8.91 -5.02 4.32
CA PRO A 54 -10.29 -4.73 3.96
C PRO A 54 -10.60 -4.95 2.47
N LEU A 55 -9.69 -4.56 1.57
CA LEU A 55 -9.84 -4.78 0.13
C LEU A 55 -9.80 -6.27 -0.24
N ALA A 56 -8.88 -7.04 0.35
CA ALA A 56 -8.78 -8.47 0.12
C ALA A 56 -10.04 -9.21 0.59
N ILE A 57 -10.62 -8.81 1.73
CA ILE A 57 -11.84 -9.40 2.28
C ILE A 57 -13.06 -9.05 1.42
N THR A 58 -13.18 -7.80 1.00
CA THR A 58 -14.40 -7.30 0.31
C THR A 58 -14.38 -7.51 -1.20
N GLN A 59 -13.21 -7.50 -1.83
CA GLN A 59 -13.06 -7.50 -3.29
C GLN A 59 -12.16 -8.63 -3.80
N GLY A 60 -11.56 -9.46 -2.92
CA GLY A 60 -10.68 -10.55 -3.30
C GLY A 60 -9.49 -10.06 -4.14
N MET A 61 -9.25 -10.71 -5.28
CA MET A 61 -8.15 -10.35 -6.19
C MET A 61 -8.27 -8.93 -6.78
N MET A 62 -9.48 -8.42 -6.97
CA MET A 62 -9.69 -7.05 -7.46
C MET A 62 -9.24 -6.01 -6.43
N GLY A 63 -9.30 -6.35 -5.14
CA GLY A 63 -8.77 -5.53 -4.05
C GLY A 63 -7.26 -5.33 -4.15
N LEU A 64 -6.50 -6.37 -4.53
CA LEU A 64 -5.06 -6.25 -4.74
C LEU A 64 -4.74 -5.28 -5.89
N ARG A 65 -5.50 -5.34 -6.98
CA ARG A 65 -5.34 -4.40 -8.10
C ARG A 65 -5.62 -2.96 -7.68
N HIS A 66 -6.66 -2.73 -6.89
CA HIS A 66 -6.97 -1.40 -6.35
C HIS A 66 -5.83 -0.88 -5.48
N TRP A 67 -5.32 -1.71 -4.56
CA TRP A 67 -4.18 -1.36 -3.73
C TRP A 67 -2.93 -1.00 -4.54
N LEU A 68 -2.61 -1.76 -5.59
CA LEU A 68 -1.47 -1.46 -6.47
C LEU A 68 -1.59 -0.11 -7.18
N ASN A 69 -2.79 0.25 -7.63
CA ASN A 69 -3.03 1.56 -8.23
C ASN A 69 -2.76 2.70 -7.23
N GLU A 70 -3.12 2.50 -5.96
CA GLU A 70 -2.86 3.48 -4.90
C GLU A 70 -1.37 3.61 -4.57
N VAL A 71 -0.62 2.50 -4.60
CA VAL A 71 0.86 2.54 -4.49
C VAL A 71 1.46 3.30 -5.68
N GLN A 72 1.00 3.06 -6.90
CA GLN A 72 1.46 3.79 -8.09
C GLN A 72 1.15 5.29 -8.01
N TYR A 73 -0.02 5.65 -7.48
CA TYR A 73 -0.38 7.05 -7.26
C TYR A 73 0.59 7.72 -6.28
N PHE A 74 0.93 7.03 -5.17
CA PHE A 74 1.94 7.51 -4.22
C PHE A 74 3.31 7.74 -4.87
N LEU A 75 3.78 6.83 -5.73
CA LEU A 75 5.02 7.01 -6.50
C LEU A 75 4.98 8.30 -7.32
N GLY A 76 3.85 8.56 -8.00
CA GLY A 76 3.62 9.78 -8.76
C GLY A 76 3.74 11.04 -7.91
N LEU A 77 3.15 11.05 -6.72
CA LEU A 77 3.21 12.19 -5.80
C LEU A 77 4.63 12.47 -5.31
N ILE A 78 5.37 11.42 -4.90
CA ILE A 78 6.75 11.56 -4.43
C ILE A 78 7.65 12.09 -5.55
N LYS A 79 7.48 11.57 -6.77
CA LYS A 79 8.21 12.05 -7.95
C LYS A 79 7.86 13.50 -8.32
N GLN A 80 6.59 13.89 -8.22
CA GLN A 80 6.18 15.29 -8.43
C GLN A 80 6.83 16.20 -7.38
N ARG A 81 6.88 15.75 -6.12
CA ARG A 81 7.51 16.48 -5.02
C ARG A 81 9.00 16.75 -5.27
N SER A 82 9.73 15.78 -5.83
CA SER A 82 11.16 16.00 -6.15
C SER A 82 11.36 17.08 -7.21
N PHE A 83 10.45 17.20 -8.20
CA PHE A 83 10.51 18.30 -9.17
C PHE A 83 10.27 19.69 -8.56
N THR A 84 9.62 19.76 -7.38
CA THR A 84 9.46 21.02 -6.64
C THR A 84 10.66 21.37 -5.74
N GLY A 85 11.78 20.66 -5.85
CA GLY A 85 12.98 20.89 -5.04
C GLY A 85 12.89 20.33 -3.61
N ARG A 86 11.85 19.57 -3.28
CA ARG A 86 11.66 18.93 -1.97
C ARG A 86 11.99 17.43 -2.06
N THR A 87 13.24 17.10 -1.80
CA THR A 87 13.76 15.73 -1.83
C THR A 87 13.19 14.87 -0.70
N LEU A 88 13.43 13.57 -0.75
CA LEU A 88 13.12 12.65 0.35
C LEU A 88 14.08 12.88 1.52
N THR A 89 13.52 13.05 2.72
CA THR A 89 14.31 13.07 3.95
C THR A 89 14.90 11.68 4.23
N PRO A 90 16.00 11.57 5.00
CA PRO A 90 16.60 10.27 5.34
C PRO A 90 15.59 9.30 5.97
N ARG A 91 14.69 9.84 6.80
CA ARG A 91 13.63 9.06 7.45
C ARG A 91 12.63 8.50 6.44
N GLU A 92 12.18 9.32 5.50
CA GLU A 92 11.26 8.85 4.46
C GLU A 92 11.89 7.79 3.58
N ARG A 93 13.17 7.94 3.20
CA ARG A 93 13.92 6.91 2.45
C ARG A 93 13.93 5.58 3.21
N GLN A 94 14.25 5.63 4.50
CA GLN A 94 14.26 4.44 5.35
C GLN A 94 12.89 3.75 5.38
N VAL A 95 11.80 4.50 5.55
CA VAL A 95 10.45 3.94 5.64
C VAL A 95 9.99 3.35 4.30
N ILE A 96 10.27 4.03 3.18
CA ILE A 96 9.95 3.54 1.83
C ILE A 96 10.75 2.26 1.51
N GLN A 97 12.03 2.23 1.84
CA GLN A 97 12.89 1.07 1.63
C GLN A 97 12.47 -0.12 2.52
N TRP A 98 12.13 0.15 3.78
CA TRP A 98 11.62 -0.88 4.68
C TRP A 98 10.29 -1.45 4.20
N TYR A 99 9.35 -0.57 3.80
CA TYR A 99 8.06 -0.96 3.28
C TYR A 99 8.19 -1.86 2.04
N SER A 100 8.95 -1.44 1.03
CA SER A 100 9.15 -2.20 -0.20
C SER A 100 9.84 -3.56 0.05
N THR A 101 10.84 -3.60 0.92
CA THR A 101 11.54 -4.84 1.27
C THR A 101 10.63 -5.79 2.02
N ARG A 102 9.91 -5.30 3.04
CA ARG A 102 9.02 -6.12 3.86
C ARG A 102 7.89 -6.75 3.06
N TRP A 103 7.32 -6.00 2.13
CA TRP A 103 6.26 -6.51 1.25
C TRP A 103 6.75 -7.58 0.27
N ARG A 104 8.00 -7.49 -0.19
CA ARG A 104 8.62 -8.53 -1.02
C ARG A 104 8.89 -9.82 -0.24
N GLU A 105 9.26 -9.70 1.04
CA GLU A 105 9.47 -10.84 1.95
C GLU A 105 8.17 -11.58 2.29
N LEU A 106 7.12 -10.84 2.66
CA LEU A 106 5.85 -11.41 3.15
C LEU A 106 5.07 -12.22 2.10
N ARG A 107 5.34 -11.98 0.82
CA ARG A 107 4.63 -12.60 -0.30
C ARG A 107 5.45 -13.71 -0.96
N GLY A 108 6.35 -14.39 -0.25
CA GLY A 108 7.02 -15.60 -0.77
C GLY A 108 7.98 -15.37 -1.95
N GLY A 109 8.26 -14.11 -2.30
CA GLY A 109 9.15 -13.75 -3.41
C GLY A 109 8.44 -13.43 -4.74
N PRO A 110 9.20 -13.35 -5.85
CA PRO A 110 8.73 -12.91 -7.16
C PRO A 110 7.70 -13.80 -7.87
N CYS A 111 7.21 -14.87 -7.25
CA CYS A 111 6.23 -15.77 -7.89
C CYS A 111 4.87 -15.74 -7.18
N ASP A 112 4.86 -15.40 -5.89
CA ASP A 112 3.68 -15.44 -5.01
C ASP A 112 3.04 -14.05 -4.80
N MET A 113 3.67 -12.98 -5.30
CA MET A 113 3.09 -11.62 -5.38
C MET A 113 2.01 -11.47 -6.45
N GLY A 114 1.68 -12.54 -7.18
CA GLY A 114 0.80 -12.50 -8.34
C GLY A 114 1.50 -11.87 -9.56
N ARG A 115 0.69 -11.27 -10.43
CA ARG A 115 1.10 -10.66 -11.70
C ARG A 115 2.35 -9.75 -11.57
N PRO A 116 3.31 -9.78 -12.51
CA PRO A 116 4.61 -9.08 -12.44
C PRO A 116 4.52 -7.59 -12.09
N GLU A 117 3.39 -6.96 -12.40
CA GLU A 117 3.04 -5.58 -12.10
C GLU A 117 3.17 -5.23 -10.61
N ALA A 118 2.85 -6.15 -9.69
CA ALA A 118 2.97 -5.90 -8.25
C ALA A 118 4.42 -5.70 -7.81
N GLN A 119 5.34 -6.41 -8.45
CA GLN A 119 6.75 -6.43 -8.11
C GLN A 119 7.46 -5.24 -8.71
N ILE A 120 7.12 -4.90 -9.95
CA ILE A 120 7.62 -3.71 -10.63
C ILE A 120 7.29 -2.47 -9.81
N VAL A 121 6.06 -2.37 -9.28
CA VAL A 121 5.65 -1.24 -8.43
C VAL A 121 6.45 -1.17 -7.13
N LEU A 122 6.70 -2.30 -6.47
CA LEU A 122 7.47 -2.33 -5.22
C LEU A 122 8.98 -2.13 -5.43
N ILE A 123 9.52 -2.59 -6.55
CA ILE A 123 10.91 -2.34 -6.97
C ILE A 123 11.09 -0.86 -7.30
N ALA A 124 10.20 -0.28 -8.11
CA ALA A 124 10.23 1.14 -8.44
C ALA A 124 10.10 2.02 -7.18
N LEU A 125 9.33 1.58 -6.18
CA LEU A 125 9.24 2.24 -4.88
C LEU A 125 10.58 2.24 -4.12
N ALA A 126 11.33 1.14 -4.17
CA ALA A 126 12.66 1.06 -3.56
C ALA A 126 13.67 1.94 -4.30
N GLU A 127 13.62 1.97 -5.63
CA GLU A 127 14.54 2.77 -6.47
C GLU A 127 14.40 4.27 -6.25
N LEU A 128 13.21 4.77 -5.90
CA LEU A 128 13.02 6.17 -5.50
C LEU A 128 13.90 6.60 -4.33
N CYS A 129 14.36 5.67 -3.49
CA CYS A 129 15.23 6.00 -2.37
C CYS A 129 16.68 6.30 -2.79
N MET A 130 17.08 5.94 -4.02
CA MET A 130 18.43 6.14 -4.55
C MET A 130 18.65 7.53 -5.17
N TYR A 131 17.59 8.33 -5.33
CA TYR A 131 17.60 9.68 -5.92
C TYR A 131 17.06 10.72 -4.94
#